data_AF-W4PZC7-F1
#
_entry.id   AF-W4PZC7-F1
#
_cell.length_a   1.000
_cell.length_b   1.000
_cell.length_c   1.000
_cell.angle_alpha   90.00
_cell.angle_beta   90.00
_cell.angle_gamma   90.00
#
_symmetry.space_group_name_H-M   'P 1'
#
loop_
_entity.id
_entity.type
_entity.pdbx_description
1 polymer ?
#
loop_
_entity_poly.entity_id
_entity_poly.type
_entity_poly.pdbx_seq_one_letter_code
_entity_poly.pdbx_strand_id
1 'polypeptide(L)' 'MGKDFHCCATCKHFSAQKKESGGMSYHCVRLGYETKPAYTFTCWDPKEHVKKLMKKDKSSS' A
#
# COMPACT_ATOMS: atom_id res chain seq x y z
N MET A 1 3.20 5.61 18.92
CA MET A 1 2.49 5.91 17.65
C MET A 1 2.34 4.62 16.88
N GLY A 2 1.11 4.10 16.75
CA GLY A 2 0.86 2.92 15.92
C GLY A 2 1.29 3.22 14.49
N LYS A 3 2.14 2.39 13.90
CA LYS A 3 2.39 2.49 12.47
C LYS A 3 1.11 2.00 11.80
N ASP A 4 0.26 2.93 11.38
CA ASP A 4 -0.93 2.61 10.61
C ASP A 4 -0.47 2.09 9.24
N PHE A 5 -0.19 0.78 9.18
CA PHE A 5 0.18 0.10 7.95
C PHE A 5 -0.95 0.13 6.91
N HIS A 6 -2.14 0.61 7.28
CA HIS A 6 -3.37 0.67 6.50
C HIS A 6 -3.35 1.72 5.38
N CYS A 7 -2.22 1.90 4.70
CA CYS A 7 -2.09 2.77 3.54
C CYS A 7 -2.11 1.97 2.23
N CYS A 8 -2.65 2.56 1.17
CA CYS A 8 -2.67 1.96 -0.16
C CYS A 8 -1.25 1.64 -0.62
N ALA A 9 -0.24 2.44 -0.26
CA ALA A 9 1.17 2.18 -0.58
C ALA A 9 1.69 0.79 -0.16
N THR A 10 1.17 0.21 0.93
CA THR A 10 1.57 -1.11 1.43
C THR A 10 0.71 -2.25 0.85
N CYS A 11 -0.34 -1.91 0.12
CA CYS A 11 -1.25 -2.84 -0.53
C CYS A 11 -0.54 -3.60 -1.65
N LYS A 12 -0.86 -4.87 -1.82
CA LYS A 12 -0.37 -5.67 -2.96
C LYS A 12 -0.89 -5.17 -4.30
N HIS A 13 -2.03 -4.49 -4.31
CA HIS A 13 -2.70 -3.98 -5.50
C HIS A 13 -2.27 -2.55 -5.89
N PHE A 14 -1.34 -1.95 -5.14
CA PHE A 14 -0.83 -0.63 -5.47
C PHE A 14 0.23 -0.72 -6.56
N SER A 15 -0.01 -0.02 -7.66
CA SER A 15 0.90 0.08 -8.80
C SER A 15 1.40 1.51 -8.93
N ALA A 16 2.72 1.66 -8.94
CA ALA A 16 3.40 2.92 -9.16
C ALA A 16 4.16 2.83 -10.49
N GLN A 17 3.78 3.63 -11.46
CA GLN A 17 4.37 3.65 -12.79
C GLN A 17 4.90 5.04 -13.09
N LYS A 18 6.11 5.13 -13.62
CA LYS A 18 6.68 6.40 -14.07
C LYS A 18 6.03 6.78 -15.40
N LYS A 19 5.41 7.95 -15.46
CA LYS A 19 4.88 8.52 -16.71
C LYS A 19 6.04 9.03 -17.55
N GLU A 20 5.98 8.81 -18.86
CA GLU A 20 6.97 9.34 -19.83
C GLU A 20 7.12 10.86 -19.72
N SER A 21 6.01 11.56 -19.45
CA SER A 21 5.98 13.03 -19.33
C SER A 21 6.67 13.60 -18.09
N GLY A 22 7.32 12.78 -17.24
CA GLY A 22 8.04 13.24 -16.06
C GLY A 22 7.20 13.32 -14.80
N GLY A 23 6.47 12.26 -14.47
CA GLY A 23 5.68 12.17 -13.23
C GLY A 23 5.53 10.73 -12.73
N MET A 24 4.97 10.57 -11.53
CA MET A 24 4.57 9.26 -11.00
C MET A 24 3.05 9.11 -11.13
N SER A 25 2.61 8.02 -11.75
CA SER A 25 1.22 7.58 -11.73
C SER A 25 1.05 6.52 -10.68
N TYR A 26 0.03 6.69 -9.83
CA TYR A 26 -0.34 5.70 -8.84
C TYR A 26 -1.75 5.23 -9.16
N HIS A 27 -1.93 3.94 -9.34
CA HIS A 27 -3.26 3.38 -9.59
C HIS A 27 -3.45 2.08 -8.81
N CYS A 28 -4.71 1.77 -8.53
CA CYS A 28 -5.08 0.52 -7.90
C CYS A 28 -5.41 -0.51 -8.99
N VAL A 29 -4.62 -1.57 -9.13
CA VAL A 29 -4.90 -2.62 -10.13
C VAL A 29 -6.19 -3.38 -9.83
N ARG A 30 -6.64 -3.40 -8.57
CA ARG A 30 -7.88 -4.06 -8.16
C ARG A 30 -9.11 -3.27 -8.60
N LEU A 31 -9.05 -1.95 -8.50
CA LEU A 31 -10.21 -1.08 -8.71
C LEU A 31 -10.17 -0.37 -10.07
N GLY A 32 -9.01 -0.32 -10.73
CA GLY A 32 -8.84 0.26 -12.05
C GLY A 32 -8.80 1.79 -12.09
N TYR A 33 -8.67 2.46 -10.93
CA TYR A 33 -8.65 3.92 -10.85
C TYR A 33 -7.38 4.49 -10.22
N GLU A 34 -7.14 5.78 -10.47
CA GLU A 34 -6.01 6.53 -9.92
C GLU A 34 -6.15 6.67 -8.40
N THR A 35 -5.11 6.29 -7.67
CA THR A 35 -5.10 6.24 -6.21
C THR A 35 -3.91 6.99 -5.66
N LYS A 36 -3.84 7.23 -4.34
CA LYS A 36 -2.69 7.87 -3.71
C LYS A 36 -2.10 6.97 -2.62
N PRO A 37 -0.77 7.01 -2.41
CA PRO A 37 -0.10 6.19 -1.40
C PRO A 37 -0.63 6.44 0.02
N ALA A 38 -1.09 7.67 0.30
CA ALA A 38 -1.65 8.09 1.58
C ALA A 38 -3.13 7.70 1.77
N TYR A 39 -3.79 7.13 0.75
CA TYR A 39 -5.20 6.75 0.86
C TYR A 39 -5.36 5.44 1.63
N THR A 40 -6.47 5.34 2.36
CA THR A 40 -6.85 4.16 3.10
C THR A 40 -8.14 3.62 2.47
N PHE A 41 -8.12 2.36 2.05
CA PHE A 41 -9.28 1.72 1.44
C PHE A 41 -9.73 0.56 2.31
N THR A 42 -11.03 0.36 2.44
CA THR A 42 -11.60 -0.82 3.10
C THR A 42 -11.17 -2.12 2.42
N CYS A 43 -10.85 -2.08 1.12
CA CYS A 43 -10.35 -3.23 0.38
C CYS A 43 -8.82 -3.42 0.49
N TRP A 44 -8.16 -2.76 1.46
CA TRP A 44 -6.71 -2.86 1.66
C TRP A 44 -6.28 -4.30 1.92
N ASP A 45 -5.34 -4.81 1.11
CA ASP A 45 -4.73 -6.12 1.31
C ASP A 45 -3.19 -5.97 1.28
N PRO A 46 -2.52 -6.01 2.43
CA PRO A 46 -1.07 -5.83 2.49
C PRO A 46 -0.33 -6.97 1.81
N LYS A 47 0.85 -6.67 1.25
CA LYS A 47 1.77 -7.69 0.72
C LYS A 47 2.16 -8.69 1.82
N GLU A 48 2.47 -9.94 1.44
CA GLU A 48 2.86 -10.96 2.40
C GLU A 48 4.04 -10.56 3.28
N HIS A 49 5.04 -9.85 2.73
CA HIS A 49 6.15 -9.34 3.53
C HIS A 49 5.66 -8.37 4.61
N VAL A 50 4.69 -7.50 4.30
CA VAL A 50 4.11 -6.54 5.26
C VAL A 50 3.35 -7.30 6.34
N LYS A 51 2.55 -8.32 5.96
CA LYS A 51 1.89 -9.21 6.92
C LYS A 51 2.89 -9.88 7.88
N LYS A 52 4.05 -10.30 7.37
CA LYS A 52 5.15 -10.86 8.19
C LYS A 52 5.75 -9.81 9.13
N LEU A 53 6.01 -8.60 8.65
CA LEU A 53 6.52 -7.49 9.47
C LEU A 53 5.56 -7.14 10.61
N MET A 54 4.25 -7.03 10.31
CA MET A 54 3.22 -6.74 11.32
C MET A 54 3.14 -7.83 12.40
N LYS A 55 3.29 -9.10 12.01
CA LYS A 55 3.37 -10.22 12.97
C LYS A 55 4.64 -10.17 13.82
N LYS A 56 5.77 -9.77 13.24
CA LYS A 56 7.06 -9.72 13.92
C LYS A 56 7.12 -8.56 14.93
N ASP A 57 6.54 -7.41 14.60
CA ASP A 57 6.40 -6.26 15.51
C ASP A 57 5.55 -6.59 16.75
N LYS A 58 4.56 -7.50 16.63
CA LYS A 58 3.73 -7.95 17.76
C LYS A 58 4.45 -8.84 18.78
N SER A 59 5.70 -9.23 18.54
CA SER A 59 6.45 -10.17 19.40
C SER A 59 7.52 -9.52 20.28
N SER A 60 7.59 -8.19 20.33
CA SER A 60 8.34 -7.48 21.39
C SER A 60 7.34 -7.02 22.45
N SER A 61 6.99 -7.92 23.36
CA SER A 61 6.34 -7.61 24.64
C SER A 61 7.12 -8.23 25.78
#